data_AF-A0A168ND97-F1
#
_entry.id   AF-A0A168ND97-F1
#
_cell.length_a   1.000
_cell.length_b   1.000
_cell.length_c   1.000
_cell.angle_alpha   90.00
_cell.angle_beta   90.00
_cell.angle_gamma   90.00
#
_symmetry.space_group_name_H-M   'P 1'
#
loop_
_entity.id
_entity.type
_entity.pdbx_description
1 polymer ?
#
loop_
_entity_poly.entity_id
_entity_poly.type
_entity_poly.pdbx_seq_one_letter_code
_entity_poly.pdbx_strand_id
1 'polypeptide(L)'
;MRQRQHDWGERFEAVPFRLSRLKPPLQTQGTAVLKMIRRAFDAADMSFQYTGGKLLAEVLPDLGAVQAELKALASGNDDDRLFLTRIMAAYDGSPAIDGVCRDLVAATEPGSKTWTAVELAIDATGVVSGEFGMADASQARKTAMEAWLKDERELT
;
A
#
# COMPACT_ATOMS: atom_id res chain seq x y z
N MET A 1 31.93 -9.61 -32.88
CA MET A 1 31.59 -9.63 -31.44
C MET A 1 31.52 -8.19 -30.95
N ARG A 2 30.35 -7.71 -30.51
CA ARG A 2 30.18 -6.36 -29.95
C ARG A 2 30.01 -6.49 -28.44
N GLN A 3 31.03 -6.09 -27.68
CA GLN A 3 30.93 -5.93 -26.24
C GLN A 3 29.95 -4.80 -25.95
N ARG A 4 28.80 -5.13 -25.36
CA ARG A 4 27.94 -4.14 -24.68
C ARG A 4 28.63 -3.81 -23.36
N GLN A 5 29.30 -2.67 -23.30
CA GLN A 5 29.65 -2.06 -22.02
C GLN A 5 28.31 -1.74 -21.33
N HIS A 6 28.05 -2.38 -20.19
CA HIS A 6 26.91 -2.05 -19.35
C HIS A 6 27.30 -0.80 -18.56
N ASP A 7 27.04 0.34 -19.18
CA ASP A 7 27.22 1.66 -18.60
C ASP A 7 26.17 1.83 -17.48
N TRP A 8 26.55 1.54 -16.24
CA TRP A 8 25.77 1.87 -15.05
C TRP A 8 25.86 3.37 -14.76
N GLY A 9 25.58 4.19 -15.77
CA GLY A 9 25.27 5.60 -15.55
C GLY A 9 24.00 5.64 -14.72
N GLU A 10 24.16 5.83 -13.41
CA GLU A 10 23.12 6.22 -12.47
C GLU A 10 22.41 7.46 -13.03
N ARG A 11 21.40 7.24 -13.87
CA ARG A 11 20.54 8.32 -14.35
C ARG A 11 19.71 8.71 -13.15
N PHE A 12 20.12 9.80 -12.50
CA PHE A 12 19.28 10.51 -11.56
C PHE A 12 17.96 10.85 -12.26
N GLU A 13 16.91 10.13 -11.91
CA GLU A 13 15.56 10.43 -12.36
C GLU A 13 14.91 11.31 -11.29
N ALA A 14 14.75 12.60 -11.62
CA ALA A 14 14.05 13.54 -10.76
C ALA A 14 12.55 13.21 -10.77
N VAL A 15 12.14 12.22 -9.98
CA VAL A 15 10.73 11.93 -9.74
C VAL A 15 10.17 13.04 -8.85
N PRO A 16 9.15 13.80 -9.29
CA PRO A 16 8.55 14.83 -8.47
C PRO A 16 8.01 14.23 -7.17
N PHE A 17 8.41 14.80 -6.03
CA PHE A 17 7.93 14.34 -4.72
C PHE A 17 6.42 14.55 -4.54
N ARG A 18 5.81 15.49 -5.28
CA ARG A 18 4.36 15.72 -5.32
C ARG A 18 3.84 15.96 -6.72
N LEU A 19 2.64 15.45 -6.99
CA LEU A 19 1.98 15.52 -8.29
C LEU A 19 0.89 16.60 -8.34
N SER A 20 1.24 17.86 -8.10
CA SER A 20 0.27 18.95 -7.92
C SER A 20 -0.73 19.14 -9.08
N ARG A 21 -0.30 18.94 -10.34
CA ARG A 21 -1.16 19.09 -11.52
C ARG A 21 -1.76 17.77 -12.03
N LEU A 22 -1.09 16.65 -11.77
CA LEU A 22 -1.52 15.33 -12.25
C LEU A 22 -2.44 14.62 -11.27
N LYS A 23 -2.41 15.00 -9.98
CA LYS A 23 -3.25 14.38 -8.95
C LYS A 23 -4.76 14.51 -9.23
N PRO A 24 -5.32 15.71 -9.51
CA PRO A 24 -6.76 15.83 -9.74
C PRO A 24 -7.30 14.97 -10.91
N PRO A 25 -6.70 14.96 -12.12
CA PRO A 25 -7.20 14.10 -13.19
C PRO A 25 -6.98 12.60 -12.90
N LEU A 26 -5.85 12.21 -12.27
CA LEU A 26 -5.58 10.81 -11.95
C LEU A 26 -6.47 10.27 -10.84
N GLN A 27 -6.91 11.10 -9.89
CA GLN A 27 -7.88 10.73 -8.86
C GLN A 27 -9.19 10.21 -9.44
N THR A 28 -9.66 10.83 -10.53
CA THR A 28 -10.88 10.38 -11.24
C THR A 28 -10.70 9.06 -11.99
N GLN A 29 -9.47 8.57 -12.11
CA GLN A 29 -9.09 7.38 -12.87
C GLN A 29 -8.42 6.34 -11.95
N GLY A 30 -8.81 6.29 -10.68
CA GLY A 30 -8.16 5.46 -9.65
C GLY A 30 -7.99 3.99 -10.05
N THR A 31 -9.03 3.36 -10.60
CA THR A 31 -8.96 1.98 -11.10
C THR A 31 -7.93 1.81 -12.23
N ALA A 32 -7.83 2.79 -13.15
CA ALA A 32 -6.85 2.74 -14.23
C ALA A 32 -5.42 2.87 -13.68
N VAL A 33 -5.22 3.73 -12.69
CA VAL A 33 -3.94 3.87 -11.98
C VAL A 33 -3.56 2.58 -11.27
N LEU A 34 -4.49 1.96 -10.53
CA LEU A 34 -4.26 0.67 -9.87
C LEU A 34 -3.89 -0.44 -10.87
N LYS A 35 -4.57 -0.52 -12.03
CA LYS A 35 -4.25 -1.48 -13.09
C LYS A 35 -2.88 -1.24 -13.71
N MET A 36 -2.52 0.02 -13.97
CA MET A 36 -1.19 0.38 -14.47
C MET A 36 -0.10 -0.06 -13.49
N ILE A 37 -0.34 0.21 -12.20
CA ILE A 37 0.53 -0.17 -11.10
C ILE A 37 0.67 -1.70 -11.02
N ARG A 38 -0.44 -2.44 -11.10
CA ARG A 38 -0.38 -3.91 -11.17
C ARG A 38 0.47 -4.43 -12.34
N ARG A 39 0.29 -3.89 -13.54
CA ARG A 39 1.09 -4.32 -14.72
C ARG A 39 2.59 -4.09 -14.52
N ALA A 40 2.97 -3.00 -13.86
CA ALA A 40 4.36 -2.71 -13.56
C ALA A 40 4.93 -3.64 -12.47
N PHE A 41 4.10 -4.05 -11.50
CA PHE A 41 4.44 -5.09 -10.53
C PHE A 41 4.77 -6.42 -11.21
N ASP A 42 3.88 -6.86 -12.11
CA ASP A 42 4.01 -8.14 -12.83
C ASP A 42 5.24 -8.18 -13.74
N ALA A 43 5.66 -7.01 -14.24
CA ALA A 43 6.86 -6.87 -15.07
C ALA A 43 8.18 -6.93 -14.27
N ALA A 44 8.12 -7.10 -12.94
CA ALA A 44 9.26 -7.08 -12.02
C ALA A 44 10.16 -5.86 -12.20
N ASP A 45 9.57 -4.71 -12.55
CA ASP A 45 10.31 -3.47 -12.70
C ASP A 45 10.88 -3.05 -11.33
N MET A 46 12.20 -3.11 -11.18
CA MET A 46 12.89 -2.81 -9.92
C MET A 46 12.63 -1.38 -9.41
N SER A 47 12.31 -0.44 -10.32
CA SER A 47 11.93 0.93 -9.95
C SER A 47 10.51 1.01 -9.36
N PHE A 48 9.66 0.05 -9.74
CA PHE A 48 8.27 -0.01 -9.34
C PHE A 48 8.09 -0.50 -7.90
N GLN A 49 8.92 -1.44 -7.42
CA GLN A 49 8.86 -1.92 -6.02
C GLN A 49 8.96 -0.78 -4.99
N TYR A 50 9.57 0.35 -5.37
CA TYR A 50 9.74 1.53 -4.54
C TYR A 50 8.81 2.70 -4.90
N THR A 51 8.32 2.78 -6.15
CA THR A 51 7.57 3.95 -6.66
C THR A 51 6.07 3.70 -6.81
N GLY A 52 5.65 2.47 -7.12
CA GLY A 52 4.26 2.14 -7.45
C GLY A 52 3.27 2.43 -6.32
N GLY A 53 3.54 1.90 -5.13
CA GLY A 53 2.70 2.15 -3.95
C GLY A 53 2.68 3.63 -3.57
N LYS A 54 3.82 4.33 -3.66
CA LYS A 54 3.91 5.77 -3.36
C LYS A 54 3.11 6.62 -4.34
N LEU A 55 3.13 6.26 -5.63
CA LEU A 55 2.31 6.90 -6.64
C LEU A 55 0.82 6.73 -6.31
N LEU A 56 0.41 5.51 -5.93
CA LEU A 56 -0.97 5.25 -5.53
C LEU A 56 -1.35 6.06 -4.29
N ALA A 57 -0.51 6.09 -3.25
CA ALA A 57 -0.75 6.86 -2.03
C ALA A 57 -0.85 8.37 -2.29
N GLU A 58 -0.04 8.90 -3.22
CA GLU A 58 -0.09 10.31 -3.59
C GLU A 58 -1.35 10.65 -4.39
N VAL A 59 -1.76 9.79 -5.34
CA VAL A 59 -2.94 9.99 -6.18
C VAL A 59 -4.23 9.70 -5.41
N LEU A 60 -4.32 8.55 -4.76
CA LEU A 60 -5.47 8.06 -3.99
C LEU A 60 -5.12 7.92 -2.48
N PRO A 61 -4.98 9.03 -1.74
CA PRO A 61 -4.79 8.95 -0.28
C PRO A 61 -5.94 8.24 0.43
N ASP A 62 -7.15 8.41 -0.10
CA ASP A 62 -8.34 7.64 0.25
C ASP A 62 -8.54 6.55 -0.81
N LEU A 63 -8.61 5.29 -0.36
CA LEU A 63 -8.71 4.11 -1.23
C LEU A 63 -10.15 3.80 -1.65
N GLY A 64 -11.13 4.66 -1.31
CA GLY A 64 -12.55 4.39 -1.56
C GLY A 64 -12.88 4.14 -3.03
N ALA A 65 -12.21 4.82 -3.95
CA ALA A 65 -12.43 4.68 -5.39
C ALA A 65 -12.02 3.31 -5.96
N VAL A 66 -11.22 2.53 -5.24
CA VAL A 66 -10.69 1.22 -5.68
C VAL A 66 -10.95 0.10 -4.67
N GLN A 67 -11.83 0.35 -3.70
CA GLN A 67 -12.04 -0.56 -2.58
C GLN A 67 -12.52 -1.95 -3.02
N ALA A 68 -13.37 -2.03 -4.05
CA ALA A 68 -13.87 -3.29 -4.58
C ALA A 68 -12.76 -4.13 -5.22
N GLU A 69 -11.87 -3.48 -5.99
CA GLU A 69 -10.71 -4.12 -6.62
C GLU A 69 -9.71 -4.62 -5.57
N LEU A 70 -9.43 -3.83 -4.53
CA LEU A 70 -8.54 -4.23 -3.44
C LEU A 70 -9.09 -5.44 -2.69
N LYS A 71 -10.39 -5.46 -2.41
CA LYS A 71 -11.05 -6.62 -1.77
C LYS A 71 -10.97 -7.88 -2.64
N ALA A 72 -11.17 -7.75 -3.95
CA ALA A 72 -11.03 -8.86 -4.88
C ALA A 72 -9.60 -9.42 -4.90
N LEU A 73 -8.59 -8.55 -4.87
CA LEU A 73 -7.17 -8.94 -4.78
C LEU A 73 -6.85 -9.67 -3.47
N ALA A 74 -7.44 -9.26 -2.34
CA ALA A 74 -7.20 -9.92 -1.05
C ALA A 74 -7.67 -11.38 -1.04
N SER A 75 -8.82 -11.64 -1.68
CA SER A 75 -9.34 -13.00 -1.90
C SER A 75 -8.66 -13.75 -3.06
N GLY A 76 -7.72 -13.11 -3.75
CA GLY A 76 -6.98 -13.67 -4.86
C GLY A 76 -5.86 -14.62 -4.44
N ASN A 77 -4.90 -14.82 -5.34
CA ASN A 77 -3.77 -15.71 -5.13
C ASN A 77 -2.64 -15.05 -4.29
N ASP A 78 -1.55 -15.78 -4.04
CA ASP A 78 -0.43 -15.28 -3.25
C ASP A 78 0.27 -14.07 -3.89
N ASP A 79 0.28 -13.96 -5.22
CA ASP A 79 0.85 -12.82 -5.94
C ASP A 79 -0.01 -11.57 -5.76
N ASP A 80 -1.34 -11.71 -5.80
CA ASP A 80 -2.30 -10.63 -5.52
C ASP A 80 -2.12 -10.10 -4.08
N ARG A 81 -1.96 -11.02 -3.12
CA ARG A 81 -1.72 -10.68 -1.70
C ARG A 81 -0.37 -10.01 -1.52
N LEU A 82 0.68 -10.53 -2.17
CA LEU A 82 2.00 -9.92 -2.15
C LEU A 82 1.94 -8.50 -2.72
N PHE A 83 1.26 -8.28 -3.84
CA PHE A 83 1.04 -6.96 -4.41
C PHE A 83 0.37 -6.02 -3.39
N LEU A 84 -0.69 -6.46 -2.72
CA LEU A 84 -1.38 -5.66 -1.70
C LEU A 84 -0.47 -5.30 -0.53
N THR A 85 0.39 -6.21 -0.05
CA THR A 85 1.35 -5.90 1.02
C THR A 85 2.30 -4.77 0.64
N ARG A 86 2.71 -4.68 -0.63
CA ARG A 86 3.55 -3.59 -1.15
C ARG A 86 2.80 -2.28 -1.25
N ILE A 87 1.52 -2.32 -1.61
CA ILE A 87 0.65 -1.13 -1.57
C ILE A 87 0.53 -0.62 -0.13
N MET A 88 0.16 -1.48 0.82
CA MET A 88 -0.04 -1.08 2.22
C MET A 88 1.20 -0.43 2.83
N ALA A 89 2.38 -0.99 2.57
CA ALA A 89 3.65 -0.43 3.06
C ALA A 89 3.89 1.02 2.60
N ALA A 90 3.30 1.45 1.48
CA ALA A 90 3.44 2.82 0.98
C ALA A 90 2.46 3.82 1.61
N TYR A 91 1.41 3.34 2.29
CA TYR A 91 0.44 4.18 3.00
C TYR A 91 0.86 4.52 4.43
N ASP A 92 1.98 3.94 4.90
CA ASP A 92 2.69 4.34 6.12
C ASP A 92 1.77 4.49 7.34
N GLY A 93 0.93 3.48 7.57
CA GLY A 93 0.01 3.45 8.70
C GLY A 93 -1.28 4.27 8.53
N SER A 94 -1.54 4.83 7.35
CA SER A 94 -2.80 5.55 7.10
C SER A 94 -4.04 4.68 7.40
N PRO A 95 -5.09 5.21 8.06
CA PRO A 95 -6.34 4.48 8.27
C PRO A 95 -7.01 3.98 6.97
N ALA A 96 -6.66 4.56 5.82
CA ALA A 96 -7.16 4.15 4.51
C ALA A 96 -6.89 2.66 4.20
N ILE A 97 -5.83 2.07 4.77
CA ILE A 97 -5.49 0.65 4.55
C ILE A 97 -6.17 -0.31 5.52
N ASP A 98 -6.84 0.17 6.58
CA ASP A 98 -7.43 -0.70 7.61
C ASP A 98 -8.40 -1.74 7.02
N GLY A 99 -9.20 -1.34 6.01
CA GLY A 99 -10.09 -2.27 5.30
C GLY A 99 -9.35 -3.37 4.55
N VAL A 100 -8.25 -3.01 3.88
CA VAL A 100 -7.40 -3.96 3.14
C VAL A 100 -6.72 -4.92 4.10
N CYS A 101 -6.21 -4.42 5.23
CA CYS A 101 -5.61 -5.25 6.26
C CYS A 101 -6.57 -6.31 6.78
N ARG A 102 -7.83 -5.94 7.09
CA ARG A 102 -8.85 -6.91 7.51
C ARG A 102 -9.16 -7.94 6.43
N ASP A 103 -9.30 -7.50 5.18
CA ASP A 103 -9.61 -8.41 4.07
C ASP A 103 -8.46 -9.41 3.83
N LEU A 104 -7.20 -9.01 4.04
CA LEU A 104 -6.04 -9.90 3.96
C LEU A 104 -5.97 -10.90 5.11
N VAL A 105 -6.15 -10.43 6.35
CA VAL A 105 -6.16 -11.30 7.54
C VAL A 105 -7.23 -12.38 7.40
N ALA A 106 -8.46 -12.00 7.06
CA ALA A 106 -9.57 -12.93 6.87
C ALA A 106 -9.36 -13.93 5.71
N ALA A 107 -8.53 -13.58 4.71
CA ALA A 107 -8.27 -14.43 3.55
C ALA A 107 -7.05 -15.35 3.70
N THR A 108 -6.28 -15.21 4.78
CA THR A 108 -4.99 -15.90 4.95
C THR A 108 -4.89 -16.60 6.30
N GLU A 109 -4.04 -17.63 6.36
CA GLU A 109 -3.82 -18.36 7.60
C GLU A 109 -3.04 -17.53 8.64
N PRO A 110 -3.36 -17.70 9.93
CA PRO A 110 -2.58 -17.13 11.03
C PRO A 110 -1.08 -17.47 10.93
N GLY A 111 -0.22 -16.49 11.17
CA GLY A 111 1.24 -16.65 11.11
C GLY A 111 1.82 -16.71 9.70
N SER A 112 1.01 -16.52 8.65
CA SER A 112 1.50 -16.38 7.29
C SER A 112 2.37 -15.12 7.11
N LYS A 113 3.19 -15.08 6.05
CA LYS A 113 3.97 -13.88 5.69
C LYS A 113 3.08 -12.66 5.45
N THR A 114 1.84 -12.86 5.01
CA THR A 114 0.86 -11.80 4.82
C THR A 114 0.46 -11.17 6.14
N TRP A 115 0.23 -11.96 7.19
CA TRP A 115 -0.07 -11.45 8.53
C TRP A 115 1.09 -10.60 9.06
N THR A 116 2.33 -11.07 8.94
CA THR A 116 3.51 -10.28 9.33
C THR A 116 3.57 -8.94 8.58
N ALA A 117 3.23 -8.92 7.29
CA ALA A 117 3.19 -7.68 6.52
C ALA A 117 2.05 -6.75 6.95
N VAL A 118 0.89 -7.30 7.33
CA VAL A 118 -0.23 -6.54 7.89
C VAL A 118 0.15 -5.93 9.25
N GLU A 119 0.77 -6.70 10.13
CA GLU A 119 1.29 -6.22 11.43
C GLU A 119 2.23 -5.03 11.24
N LEU A 120 3.22 -5.16 10.35
CA LEU A 120 4.15 -4.08 10.04
C LEU A 120 3.45 -2.83 9.48
N ALA A 121 2.39 -3.00 8.69
CA ALA A 121 1.63 -1.88 8.14
C ALA A 121 0.75 -1.18 9.19
N ILE A 122 0.23 -1.93 10.17
CA ILE A 122 -0.55 -1.39 11.29
C ILE A 122 0.35 -0.65 12.28
N ASP A 123 1.54 -1.20 12.56
CA ASP A 123 2.53 -0.63 13.48
C ASP A 123 3.21 0.64 12.91
N ALA A 124 3.15 0.84 11.60
CA ALA A 124 3.60 2.08 10.99
C ALA A 124 2.80 3.27 11.55
N THR A 125 3.54 4.29 12.03
CA THR A 125 2.97 5.51 12.62
C THR A 125 2.93 6.68 11.64
N GLY A 126 3.54 6.53 10.47
CA GLY A 126 3.78 7.65 9.58
C GLY A 126 4.69 8.71 10.18
N VAL A 127 4.64 9.90 9.58
CA VAL A 127 5.31 11.09 10.11
C VAL A 127 4.52 11.63 11.30
N VAL A 128 5.12 11.54 12.49
CA VAL A 128 4.60 12.16 13.71
C VAL A 128 5.28 13.51 13.96
N SER A 129 4.57 14.42 14.62
CA SER A 129 5.08 15.76 14.96
C SER A 129 4.77 16.13 16.40
N GLY A 130 5.66 16.91 17.02
CA GLY A 130 5.51 17.36 18.41
C GLY A 130 6.04 16.35 19.43
N GLU A 131 6.10 16.76 20.70
CA GLU A 131 6.67 15.96 21.79
C GLU A 131 5.82 14.73 22.15
N PHE A 132 4.52 14.76 21.84
CA PHE A 132 3.57 13.67 22.11
C PHE A 132 3.18 12.87 20.86
N GLY A 133 3.78 13.15 19.69
CA GLY A 133 3.32 12.59 18.42
C GLY A 133 3.21 11.06 18.37
N MET A 134 4.12 10.34 19.05
CA MET A 134 4.06 8.88 19.17
C MET A 134 2.93 8.40 20.07
N ALA A 135 2.68 9.10 21.19
CA ALA A 135 1.60 8.76 22.11
C ALA A 135 0.23 8.99 21.46
N ASP A 136 0.09 10.11 20.74
CA ASP A 136 -1.13 10.44 20.01
C ASP A 136 -1.38 9.44 18.87
N ALA A 137 -0.35 9.10 18.09
CA ALA A 137 -0.45 8.08 17.03
C ALA A 137 -0.87 6.72 17.60
N SER A 138 -0.28 6.30 18.73
CA SER A 138 -0.62 5.04 19.40
C SER A 138 -2.07 5.05 19.92
N GLN A 139 -2.51 6.17 20.51
CA GLN A 139 -3.87 6.32 21.01
C GLN A 139 -4.90 6.32 19.87
N ALA A 140 -4.62 7.02 18.77
CA ALA A 140 -5.45 7.02 17.58
C ALA A 140 -5.55 5.62 16.95
N ARG A 141 -4.43 4.91 16.87
CA ARG A 141 -4.39 3.52 16.38
C ARG A 141 -5.24 2.61 17.26
N LYS A 142 -5.11 2.71 18.58
CA LYS A 142 -5.93 1.93 19.53
C LYS A 142 -7.42 2.14 19.28
N THR A 143 -7.87 3.39 19.16
CA THR A 143 -9.26 3.73 18.86
C THR A 143 -9.72 3.16 17.51
N ALA A 144 -8.90 3.27 16.45
CA ALA A 144 -9.24 2.74 15.13
C ALA A 144 -9.43 1.21 15.13
N MET A 145 -8.63 0.50 15.93
CA MET A 145 -8.70 -0.95 16.05
C MET A 145 -9.90 -1.44 16.89
N GLU A 146 -10.58 -0.58 17.66
CA GLU A 146 -11.77 -0.98 18.43
C GLU A 146 -12.89 -1.55 17.55
N ALA A 147 -13.00 -1.07 16.30
CA ALA A 147 -13.96 -1.59 15.33
C ALA A 147 -13.65 -3.03 14.91
N TRP A 148 -12.37 -3.44 14.94
CA TRP A 148 -11.95 -4.79 14.58
C TRP A 148 -12.34 -5.83 15.62
N LEU A 149 -12.40 -5.44 16.90
CA LEU A 149 -12.85 -6.32 17.99
C LEU A 149 -14.31 -6.79 17.83
N LYS A 150 -15.07 -6.12 16.96
CA LYS A 150 -16.46 -6.43 16.64
C LYS A 150 -16.63 -7.03 15.24
N ASP A 151 -15.54 -7.36 14.55
CA ASP A 151 -15.59 -7.96 13.22
C ASP A 151 -16.03 -9.42 13.34
N GLU A 152 -17.23 -9.72 12.82
CA GLU A 152 -17.83 -11.05 12.90
C GLU A 152 -17.07 -12.10 12.08
N ARG A 153 -16.19 -11.69 11.16
CA ARG A 153 -15.40 -12.60 10.32
C ARG A 153 -14.35 -13.38 11.11
N GLU A 154 -13.87 -12.82 12.22
CA GLU A 154 -12.88 -13.43 13.12
C GLU A 154 -13.51 -14.43 14.12
N LEU A 155 -14.85 -14.56 14.13
CA LEU A 155 -15.60 -15.44 15.06
C LEU A 155 -15.98 -16.80 14.43
N THR A 156 -15.46 -17.10 13.23
CA THR A 156 -15.72 -18.35 12.48
C THR A 156 -14.42 -19.07 12.18
#